data_AF-A0A1S8WPI8-F1
#
_entry.id   AF-A0A1S8WPI8-F1
#
_cell.length_a   1.000
_cell.length_b   1.000
_cell.length_c   1.000
_cell.angle_alpha   90.00
_cell.angle_beta   90.00
_cell.angle_gamma   90.00
#
_symmetry.space_group_name_H-M   'P 1'
#
loop_
_entity.id
_entity.type
_entity.pdbx_description
1 polymer ?
#
loop_
_entity_poly.entity_id
_entity_poly.type
_entity_poly.pdbx_seq_one_letter_code
_entity_poly.pdbx_strand_id
1 'polypeptide(L)'
;IVQDAVHGMIELEPLARLIVDTPEFQRLREVRQLGLSYFVFPSCQHTRFEHSIGTYHMAKRLTEAIQSDPIYTGPKMTSQEQAAVKIAALCHDLGHGPFSHLWETFVRRGGPKYSKYK
;
A
#
# COMPACT_ATOMS: atom_id res chain seq x y z
N ILE A 1 -11.01 -1.54 12.84
CA ILE A 1 -9.78 -2.22 13.29
C ILE A 1 -9.52 -3.38 12.33
N VAL A 2 -8.27 -3.53 11.88
CA VAL A 2 -7.78 -4.65 11.08
C VAL A 2 -6.74 -5.39 11.90
N GLN A 3 -6.82 -6.72 11.98
CA GLN A 3 -5.81 -7.54 12.62
C GLN A 3 -4.72 -7.88 11.60
N ASP A 4 -3.51 -7.39 11.83
CA ASP A 4 -2.34 -7.61 11.00
C ASP A 4 -1.30 -8.49 11.71
N ALA A 5 -0.65 -9.37 10.95
CA ALA A 5 0.32 -10.32 11.50
C ALA A 5 1.65 -9.67 11.90
N VAL A 6 1.98 -8.50 11.35
CA VAL A 6 3.25 -7.80 11.57
C VAL A 6 3.10 -6.68 12.60
N HIS A 7 2.01 -5.92 12.51
CA HIS A 7 1.77 -4.73 13.31
C HIS A 7 0.70 -4.90 14.39
N GLY A 8 0.03 -6.05 14.48
CA GLY A 8 -1.05 -6.29 15.42
C GLY A 8 -2.33 -5.56 15.02
N MET A 9 -2.98 -4.88 15.98
CA MET A 9 -4.22 -4.15 15.68
C MET A 9 -3.94 -2.81 14.99
N ILE A 10 -4.42 -2.67 13.76
CA ILE A 10 -4.35 -1.43 12.98
C ILE A 10 -5.71 -0.73 13.01
N GLU A 11 -5.72 0.52 13.44
CA GLU A 11 -6.89 1.39 13.36
C GLU A 11 -6.84 2.26 12.10
N LEU A 12 -7.85 2.09 11.25
CA LEU A 12 -8.07 2.90 10.05
C LEU A 12 -9.00 4.07 10.39
N GLU A 13 -8.58 5.27 10.01
CA GLU A 13 -9.43 6.47 10.09
C GLU A 13 -10.57 6.41 9.07
N PRO A 14 -11.66 7.17 9.26
CA PRO A 14 -12.85 7.08 8.40
C PRO A 14 -12.55 7.18 6.90
N LEU A 15 -11.68 8.11 6.48
CA LEU A 15 -11.31 8.26 5.07
C LEU A 15 -10.55 7.05 4.53
N ALA A 16 -9.57 6.55 5.28
CA ALA A 16 -8.82 5.36 4.91
C ALA A 16 -9.73 4.14 4.78
N ARG A 17 -10.70 3.99 5.68
CA ARG A 17 -11.70 2.92 5.61
C ARG A 17 -12.57 2.98 4.36
N LEU A 18 -13.06 4.17 4.01
CA LEU A 18 -13.82 4.37 2.78
C LEU A 18 -13.03 3.96 1.53
N ILE A 19 -11.73 4.28 1.49
CA ILE A 19 -10.84 3.89 0.39
C ILE A 19 -10.60 2.38 0.38
N VAL A 20 -10.35 1.78 1.55
CA VAL A 20 -10.14 0.33 1.64
C VAL A 20 -11.36 -0.44 1.16
N ASP A 21 -12.57 0.07 1.42
CA ASP A 21 -13.83 -0.57 1.07
C ASP A 21 -14.23 -0.40 -0.42
N THR A 22 -13.37 0.19 -1.28
CA THR A 22 -13.64 0.27 -2.72
C THR A 22 -13.15 -0.95 -3.50
N PRO A 23 -13.76 -1.27 -4.67
CA PRO A 23 -13.31 -2.37 -5.52
C PRO A 23 -11.84 -2.25 -5.95
N GLU A 24 -11.37 -1.04 -6.22
CA GLU A 24 -10.01 -0.75 -6.68
C GLU A 24 -8.97 -1.18 -5.64
N PHE A 25 -9.25 -0.93 -4.36
CA PHE A 25 -8.38 -1.31 -3.26
C PHE A 25 -8.55 -2.79 -2.90
N GLN A 26 -9.78 -3.31 -2.85
CA GLN A 26 -10.04 -4.73 -2.56
C GLN A 26 -9.38 -5.66 -3.59
N ARG A 27 -9.21 -5.22 -4.85
CA ARG A 27 -8.44 -5.93 -5.89
C ARG A 27 -7.04 -6.35 -5.43
N LEU A 28 -6.40 -5.58 -4.55
CA LEU A 28 -5.05 -5.88 -4.08
C LEU A 28 -4.94 -7.22 -3.32
N ARG A 29 -6.07 -7.78 -2.85
CA ARG A 29 -6.11 -9.12 -2.23
C ARG A 29 -5.71 -10.23 -3.19
N GLU A 30 -5.83 -10.00 -4.49
CA GLU A 30 -5.49 -10.98 -5.52
C GLU A 30 -4.08 -10.76 -6.08
N VAL A 31 -3.41 -9.68 -5.67
CA VAL A 31 -2.07 -9.34 -6.15
C VAL A 31 -1.04 -9.77 -5.12
N ARG A 32 -0.39 -10.91 -5.36
CA ARG A 32 0.68 -11.44 -4.49
C ARG A 32 1.88 -10.49 -4.46
N GLN A 33 2.35 -10.15 -3.26
CA GLN A 33 3.45 -9.21 -3.05
C GLN A 33 4.70 -9.60 -3.83
N LEU A 34 5.07 -10.89 -3.74
CA LEU A 34 6.28 -11.46 -4.32
C LEU A 34 6.01 -12.26 -5.62
N GLY A 35 4.89 -11.98 -6.29
CA GLY A 35 4.57 -12.59 -7.58
C GLY A 35 4.55 -14.11 -7.51
N LEU A 36 5.42 -14.78 -8.28
CA LEU A 36 5.51 -16.24 -8.38
C LEU A 36 6.35 -16.90 -7.29
N SER A 37 6.99 -16.14 -6.39
CA SER A 37 7.84 -16.71 -5.33
C SER A 37 7.09 -17.67 -4.41
N TYR A 38 5.76 -17.58 -4.30
CA TYR A 38 4.96 -18.53 -3.51
C TYR A 38 5.03 -19.98 -4.03
N PHE A 39 5.40 -20.20 -5.30
CA PHE A 39 5.63 -21.54 -5.84
C PHE A 39 6.93 -22.17 -5.34
N VAL A 40 7.88 -21.36 -4.86
CA VAL A 40 9.17 -21.81 -4.31
C VAL A 40 9.16 -21.76 -2.79
N PHE A 41 8.55 -20.71 -2.23
CA PHE A 41 8.46 -20.45 -0.79
C PHE A 41 6.99 -20.40 -0.37
N PRO A 42 6.43 -21.50 0.17
CA PRO A 42 5.01 -21.59 0.51
C PRO A 42 4.52 -20.53 1.50
N SER A 43 5.42 -19.94 2.30
CA SER A 43 5.13 -18.85 3.25
C SER A 43 4.91 -17.49 2.59
N CYS A 44 5.30 -17.31 1.33
CA CYS A 44 5.13 -16.05 0.57
C CYS A 44 3.70 -15.86 0.05
N GLN A 45 2.69 -16.05 0.92
CA GLN A 45 1.28 -15.91 0.57
C GLN A 45 0.77 -14.47 0.61
N HIS A 46 1.53 -13.55 1.19
CA HIS A 46 1.08 -12.20 1.41
C HIS A 46 0.81 -11.44 0.10
N THR A 47 -0.16 -10.54 0.16
CA THR A 47 -0.71 -9.76 -0.94
C THR A 47 -0.42 -8.27 -0.73
N ARG A 48 -0.62 -7.50 -1.79
CA ARG A 48 -0.46 -6.04 -1.76
C ARG A 48 -1.49 -5.38 -0.85
N PHE A 49 -2.60 -6.05 -0.54
CA PHE A 49 -3.66 -5.50 0.31
C PHE A 49 -3.18 -5.25 1.74
N GLU A 50 -2.70 -6.29 2.44
CA GLU A 50 -2.22 -6.16 3.81
C GLU A 50 -0.94 -5.32 3.88
N HIS A 51 -0.08 -5.40 2.86
CA HIS A 51 1.09 -4.54 2.77
C HIS A 51 0.69 -3.05 2.71
N SER A 52 -0.28 -2.70 1.87
CA SER A 52 -0.77 -1.32 1.75
C SER A 52 -1.35 -0.79 3.06
N ILE A 53 -2.10 -1.63 3.80
CA ILE A 53 -2.62 -1.27 5.13
C ILE A 53 -1.48 -1.09 6.15
N GLY A 54 -0.47 -1.96 6.12
CA GLY A 54 0.73 -1.84 6.96
C GLY A 54 1.51 -0.55 6.66
N THR A 55 1.68 -0.20 5.39
CA THR A 55 2.35 1.03 4.95
C THR A 55 1.58 2.29 5.41
N TYR A 56 0.25 2.29 5.32
CA TYR A 56 -0.60 3.32 5.95
C TYR A 56 -0.36 3.43 7.45
N HIS A 57 -0.31 2.30 8.16
CA HIS A 57 -0.10 2.29 9.61
C HIS A 57 1.26 2.88 10.00
N MET A 58 2.32 2.51 9.26
CA MET A 58 3.65 3.07 9.48
C MET A 58 3.71 4.57 9.18
N ALA A 59 3.05 5.02 8.10
CA ALA A 59 2.94 6.43 7.78
C ALA A 59 2.22 7.21 8.89
N LYS A 60 1.10 6.69 9.42
CA LYS A 60 0.38 7.27 10.56
C LYS A 60 1.30 7.44 11.77
N ARG A 61 1.96 6.36 12.20
CA ARG A 61 2.87 6.39 13.34
C ARG A 61 4.01 7.38 13.17
N LEU A 62 4.59 7.47 11.97
CA LEU A 62 5.65 8.42 11.67
C LEU A 62 5.16 9.87 11.76
N THR A 63 3.99 10.17 11.16
CA THR A 63 3.40 11.51 11.22
C THR A 63 3.09 11.94 12.66
N GLU A 64 2.53 11.04 13.46
CA GLU A 64 2.24 11.27 14.88
C GLU A 64 3.52 11.48 15.70
N ALA A 65 4.54 10.65 15.48
CA ALA A 65 5.83 10.78 16.16
C ALA A 65 6.46 12.16 15.89
N ILE A 66 6.57 12.56 14.61
CA ILE A 66 7.11 13.88 14.23
C ILE A 66 6.29 15.02 14.85
N GLN A 67 4.96 14.91 14.84
CA GLN A 67 4.10 15.97 15.36
C GLN A 67 4.24 16.12 16.89
N SER A 68 4.28 14.99 17.60
CA SER A 68 4.38 14.92 19.07
C SER A 68 5.79 15.14 19.65
N ASP A 69 6.83 15.04 18.82
CA ASP A 69 8.22 15.17 19.26
C ASP A 69 8.53 16.62 19.71
N PRO A 70 8.89 16.84 20.99
CA PRO A 70 9.19 18.17 21.54
C PRO A 70 10.55 18.73 21.12
N ILE A 71 11.50 17.88 20.67
CA ILE A 71 12.84 18.31 20.23
C ILE A 71 12.94 18.41 18.70
N TYR A 72 11.90 18.02 17.98
CA TYR A 72 11.86 18.15 16.52
C TYR A 72 11.72 19.63 16.10
N THR A 73 12.74 20.13 15.41
CA THR A 73 12.85 21.52 14.94
C THR A 73 12.52 21.71 13.45
N GLY A 74 12.19 20.63 12.75
CA GLY A 74 11.83 20.68 11.33
C GLY A 74 10.39 21.17 11.07
N PRO A 75 9.96 21.21 9.81
CA PRO A 75 8.61 21.60 9.44
C PRO A 75 7.58 20.63 10.03
N LYS A 76 6.62 21.17 10.80
CA LYS A 76 5.46 20.40 11.27
C LYS A 76 4.43 20.27 10.14
N MET A 77 3.67 19.18 10.15
CA MET A 77 2.65 18.91 9.13
C MET A 77 1.29 19.39 9.61
N THR A 78 0.57 20.09 8.75
CA THR A 78 -0.86 20.36 8.94
C THR A 78 -1.65 19.05 8.95
N SER A 79 -2.86 19.06 9.53
CA SER A 79 -3.74 17.87 9.53
C SER A 79 -4.03 17.37 8.12
N GLN A 80 -4.11 18.27 7.13
CA GLN A 80 -4.32 17.93 5.73
C GLN A 80 -3.10 17.23 5.12
N GLU A 81 -1.89 17.71 5.39
CA GLU A 81 -0.66 17.06 4.93
C GLU A 81 -0.48 15.68 5.56
N GLN A 82 -0.77 15.54 6.86
CA GLN A 82 -0.74 14.23 7.53
C GLN A 82 -1.73 13.25 6.89
N ALA A 83 -2.95 13.70 6.60
CA ALA A 83 -3.95 12.89 5.89
C ALA A 83 -3.45 12.51 4.48
N ALA A 84 -2.88 13.46 3.74
CA ALA A 84 -2.34 13.20 2.41
C ALA A 84 -1.21 12.16 2.43
N VAL A 85 -0.26 12.25 3.37
CA VAL A 85 0.83 11.28 3.53
C VAL A 85 0.29 9.88 3.83
N LYS A 86 -0.66 9.77 4.77
CA LYS A 86 -1.30 8.50 5.12
C LYS A 86 -2.03 7.88 3.93
N ILE A 87 -2.83 8.66 3.21
CA ILE A 87 -3.57 8.17 2.04
C ILE A 87 -2.63 7.84 0.87
N ALA A 88 -1.57 8.62 0.64
CA ALA A 88 -0.56 8.31 -0.36
C ALA A 88 0.12 6.97 -0.04
N ALA A 89 0.47 6.74 1.23
CA ALA A 89 1.03 5.48 1.70
C ALA A 89 0.07 4.29 1.52
N LEU A 90 -1.23 4.48 1.82
CA LEU A 90 -2.27 3.48 1.59
C LEU A 90 -2.38 3.13 0.10
N CYS A 91 -2.36 4.13 -0.77
CA CYS A 91 -2.65 3.97 -2.19
C CYS A 91 -1.43 3.67 -3.07
N HIS A 92 -0.21 3.65 -2.51
CA HIS A 92 1.03 3.62 -3.30
C HIS A 92 1.13 2.41 -4.24
N ASP A 93 0.52 1.28 -3.85
CA ASP A 93 0.55 0.02 -4.59
C ASP A 93 -0.71 -0.24 -5.43
N LEU A 94 -1.66 0.71 -5.50
CA LEU A 94 -2.90 0.53 -6.28
C LEU A 94 -2.65 0.23 -7.76
N GLY A 95 -1.54 0.69 -8.31
CA GLY A 95 -1.15 0.51 -9.72
C GLY A 95 -0.56 -0.86 -10.06
N HIS A 96 -0.29 -1.74 -9.07
CA HIS A 96 0.31 -3.04 -9.35
C HIS A 96 -0.64 -3.96 -10.13
N GLY A 97 -0.14 -4.54 -11.23
CA GLY A 97 -0.84 -5.56 -12.00
C GLY A 97 -0.51 -6.99 -11.57
N PRO A 98 -1.00 -8.00 -12.31
CA PRO A 98 -0.82 -9.42 -11.99
C PRO A 98 0.66 -9.80 -11.80
N PHE A 99 0.99 -10.59 -10.78
CA PHE A 99 2.37 -10.99 -10.48
C PHE A 99 3.31 -9.81 -10.09
N SER A 100 2.76 -8.69 -9.61
CA SER A 100 3.50 -7.53 -9.07
C SER A 100 4.55 -6.99 -10.06
N HIS A 101 5.85 -7.01 -9.72
CA HIS A 101 6.91 -6.44 -10.56
C HIS A 101 7.12 -7.17 -11.90
N LEU A 102 6.63 -8.40 -12.04
CA LEU A 102 6.63 -9.10 -13.34
C LEU A 102 5.73 -8.36 -14.34
N TRP A 103 4.59 -7.84 -13.90
CA TRP A 103 3.69 -7.04 -14.73
C TRP A 103 4.36 -5.78 -15.25
N GLU A 104 5.03 -5.04 -14.39
CA GLU A 104 5.74 -3.82 -14.77
C GLU A 104 6.79 -4.12 -15.84
N THR A 105 7.53 -5.21 -15.65
CA THR A 105 8.51 -5.68 -16.63
C THR A 105 7.85 -6.05 -17.96
N PHE A 106 6.70 -6.74 -17.92
CA PHE A 106 5.92 -7.08 -19.10
C PHE A 106 5.41 -5.83 -19.82
N VAL A 107 4.78 -4.88 -19.12
CA VAL A 107 4.28 -3.62 -19.71
C VAL A 107 5.42 -2.81 -20.31
N ARG A 108 6.56 -2.69 -19.62
CA ARG A 108 7.71 -1.94 -20.11
C ARG A 108 8.33 -2.58 -21.37
N ARG A 109 8.41 -3.91 -21.43
CA ARG A 109 9.03 -4.64 -22.55
C ARG A 109 8.07 -4.92 -23.72
N GLY A 110 6.80 -5.14 -23.44
CA GLY A 110 5.79 -5.61 -24.38
C GLY A 110 4.68 -4.61 -24.67
N GLY A 111 4.41 -3.65 -23.78
CA GLY A 111 3.32 -2.68 -23.89
C GLY A 111 3.22 -1.95 -25.24
N PRO A 112 4.33 -1.48 -25.86
CA PRO A 112 4.29 -0.84 -27.17
C PRO A 112 3.77 -1.75 -28.30
N LYS A 113 3.90 -3.09 -28.18
CA LYS A 113 3.40 -4.04 -29.17
C LYS A 113 1.91 -4.38 -29.00
N TYR A 114 1.33 -4.06 -27.83
CA TYR A 114 -0.06 -4.33 -27.49
C TYR A 114 -0.98 -3.10 -27.61
N SER A 115 -0.44 -1.89 -27.75
CA SER A 115 -1.26 -0.69 -28.01
C SER A 115 -2.04 -0.77 -29.32
N LYS A 116 -1.56 -1.57 -30.30
CA LYS A 116 -2.24 -1.81 -31.58
C LYS A 116 -3.49 -2.71 -31.50
N TYR A 117 -3.75 -3.30 -30.33
CA TYR A 117 -4.92 -4.14 -30.08
C TYR A 117 -5.92 -3.49 -29.11
N LYS A 118 -5.72 -2.19 -28.82
CA LYS A 118 -6.72 -1.33 -28.19
C LYS A 118 -7.53 -0.62 -29.28
#